data_AF-A0A9D9D8N8-F1
#
_entry.id   AF-A0A9D9D8N8-F1
#
_cell.length_a   1.000
_cell.length_b   1.000
_cell.length_c   1.000
_cell.angle_alpha   90.00
_cell.angle_beta   90.00
_cell.angle_gamma   90.00
#
_symmetry.space_group_name_H-M   'P 1'
#
loop_
_entity.id
_entity.type
_entity.pdbx_description
1 polymer ?
#
loop_
_entity_poly.entity_id
_entity_poly.type
_entity_poly.pdbx_seq_one_letter_code
_entity_poly.pdbx_strand_id
1 'polypeptide(L)'
;MTNKHLIDSILSSYVFDRFIKAKNAFNNSKELSLLKEEINVSKRNLAKLKQEEIPLEIKRIKSLEERYDNHPLNLNYQTLKKELLDLLSPIQELFNNLR
;
A
#
# COMPACT_ATOMS: atom_id res chain seq x y z
N MET A 1 1.96 7.87 32.40
CA MET A 1 1.87 8.46 31.04
C MET A 1 0.42 8.39 30.59
N THR A 2 -0.19 9.50 30.20
CA THR A 2 -1.51 9.48 29.55
C THR A 2 -1.38 9.00 28.11
N ASN A 3 -2.41 8.35 27.56
CA ASN A 3 -2.45 7.87 26.16
C ASN A 3 -2.06 8.95 25.14
N LYS A 4 -2.31 10.21 25.48
CA LYS A 4 -1.92 11.38 24.69
C LYS A 4 -0.40 11.50 24.48
N HIS A 5 0.41 11.34 25.53
CA HIS A 5 1.88 11.42 25.40
C HIS A 5 2.47 10.29 24.55
N LEU A 6 1.85 9.11 24.59
CA LEU A 6 2.25 7.98 23.77
C LEU A 6 1.95 8.25 22.28
N ILE A 7 0.76 8.77 21.98
CA ILE A 7 0.36 9.17 20.63
C ILE A 7 1.29 10.28 20.10
N ASP A 8 1.54 11.31 20.89
CA ASP A 8 2.41 12.43 20.49
C ASP A 8 3.85 11.94 20.21
N SER A 9 4.34 10.95 20.97
CA SER A 9 5.67 10.34 20.75
C SER A 9 5.73 9.52 19.46
N ILE A 10 4.64 8.82 19.10
CA ILE A 10 4.57 8.07 17.84
C ILE A 10 4.49 9.03 16.64
N LEU A 11 3.67 10.07 16.74
CA LEU A 11 3.50 11.06 15.67
C LEU A 11 4.78 11.87 15.42
N SER A 12 5.61 12.06 16.43
CA SER A 12 6.93 12.70 16.31
C SER A 12 8.06 11.71 16.02
N SER A 13 7.76 10.42 15.86
CA SER A 13 8.78 9.41 15.57
C SER A 13 9.30 9.52 14.14
N TYR A 14 10.59 9.25 13.98
CA TYR A 14 11.25 9.17 12.68
C TYR A 14 10.58 8.16 11.74
N VAL A 15 10.02 7.07 12.28
CA VAL A 15 9.30 6.03 11.54
C VAL A 15 8.01 6.60 10.93
N PHE A 16 7.24 7.37 11.71
CA PHE A 16 6.02 8.01 11.22
C PHE A 16 6.32 9.05 10.13
N ASP A 17 7.36 9.87 10.30
CA ASP A 17 7.78 10.85 9.29
C ASP A 17 8.16 10.20 7.96
N ARG A 18 8.94 9.10 8.00
CA ARG A 18 9.29 8.34 6.79
C ARG A 18 8.07 7.74 6.13
N PHE A 19 7.15 7.17 6.91
CA PHE A 19 5.90 6.64 6.40
C PHE A 19 5.07 7.71 5.68
N ILE A 20 4.90 8.91 6.26
CA ILE A 20 4.16 10.01 5.64
C ILE A 20 4.81 10.44 4.32
N LYS A 21 6.14 10.58 4.29
CA LYS A 21 6.86 10.92 3.05
C LYS A 21 6.65 9.85 1.97
N ALA A 22 6.76 8.57 2.33
CA ALA A 22 6.55 7.47 1.39
C ALA A 22 5.10 7.39 0.90
N LYS A 23 4.12 7.58 1.80
CA LYS A 23 2.69 7.65 1.47
C LYS A 23 2.39 8.77 0.48
N ASN A 24 2.96 9.96 0.71
CA ASN A 24 2.77 11.11 -0.17
C ASN A 24 3.41 10.87 -1.54
N ALA A 25 4.64 10.34 -1.59
CA ALA A 25 5.30 10.00 -2.84
C ALA A 25 4.52 8.94 -3.64
N PHE A 26 4.01 7.91 -2.96
CA PHE A 26 3.16 6.88 -3.55
C PHE A 26 1.86 7.47 -4.12
N ASN A 27 1.14 8.28 -3.34
CA ASN A 27 -0.14 8.87 -3.74
C ASN A 27 0.00 9.88 -4.88
N ASN A 28 1.12 10.62 -4.94
CA ASN A 28 1.36 11.63 -5.95
C ASN A 28 2.02 11.06 -7.22
N SER A 29 2.30 9.76 -7.27
CA SER A 29 2.88 9.11 -8.45
C SER A 29 1.84 8.96 -9.55
N LYS A 30 2.00 9.76 -10.61
CA LYS A 30 1.21 9.62 -11.84
C LYS A 30 1.36 8.23 -12.46
N GLU A 31 2.56 7.68 -12.46
CA GLU A 31 2.85 6.35 -13.02
C GLU A 31 2.06 5.26 -12.29
N LEU A 32 2.09 5.23 -10.96
CA LEU A 32 1.32 4.26 -10.19
C LEU A 32 -0.19 4.44 -10.36
N SER A 33 -0.66 5.69 -10.46
CA SER A 33 -2.06 5.98 -10.74
C SER A 33 -2.50 5.41 -12.09
N LEU A 34 -1.68 5.61 -13.13
CA LEU A 34 -1.94 5.07 -14.47
C LEU A 34 -1.91 3.54 -14.50
N LEU A 35 -0.90 2.92 -13.88
CA LEU A 35 -0.83 1.46 -13.76
C LEU A 35 -2.07 0.88 -13.09
N LYS A 36 -2.52 1.49 -11.98
CA LYS A 36 -3.72 1.06 -11.27
C LYS A 36 -4.99 1.23 -12.11
N GLU A 37 -5.09 2.34 -12.85
CA GLU A 37 -6.19 2.57 -13.77
C GLU A 37 -6.21 1.56 -14.91
N GLU A 38 -5.07 1.30 -15.56
CA GLU A 38 -4.94 0.30 -16.62
C GLU A 38 -5.32 -1.10 -16.14
N ILE A 39 -4.87 -1.51 -14.96
CA ILE A 39 -5.25 -2.80 -14.34
C ILE A 39 -6.78 -2.86 -14.17
N ASN A 40 -7.38 -1.79 -13.63
CA ASN A 40 -8.82 -1.75 -13.38
C ASN A 40 -9.63 -1.78 -14.69
N VAL A 41 -9.21 -1.04 -15.71
CA VAL A 41 -9.84 -1.04 -17.03
C VAL A 41 -9.74 -2.43 -17.67
N SER A 42 -8.56 -3.03 -17.66
CA SER A 42 -8.32 -4.37 -18.19
C SER A 42 -9.19 -5.42 -17.51
N LYS A 43 -9.27 -5.39 -16.17
CA LYS A 43 -10.14 -6.28 -15.38
C LYS A 43 -11.63 -6.10 -15.69
N ARG A 44 -12.09 -4.87 -15.87
CA ARG A 44 -13.49 -4.60 -16.26
C ARG A 44 -13.81 -5.07 -17.67
N ASN A 45 -12.83 -5.01 -18.56
CA ASN A 45 -13.00 -5.40 -19.95
C ASN A 45 -12.99 -6.92 -20.15
N LEU A 46 -12.44 -7.72 -19.22
CA LEU A 46 -12.45 -9.18 -19.27
C LEU A 46 -13.85 -9.77 -19.54
N ALA A 47 -14.89 -9.22 -18.92
CA ALA A 47 -16.27 -9.70 -19.08
C ALA A 47 -16.86 -9.42 -20.48
N LYS A 48 -16.21 -8.57 -21.29
CA LYS A 48 -16.64 -8.16 -22.63
C LYS A 48 -15.83 -8.81 -23.76
N LEU A 49 -14.76 -9.53 -23.42
CA LEU A 49 -13.88 -10.16 -24.39
C LEU A 49 -14.43 -11.49 -24.88
N LYS A 50 -14.03 -11.89 -26.08
CA LYS A 50 -14.28 -13.25 -26.57
C LYS A 50 -13.43 -14.24 -25.78
N GLN A 51 -13.90 -15.48 -25.65
CA GLN A 51 -13.20 -16.52 -24.87
C GLN A 51 -11.75 -16.74 -25.32
N GLU A 52 -11.46 -16.58 -26.61
CA GLU A 52 -10.11 -16.71 -27.19
C GLU A 52 -9.15 -15.59 -26.77
N GLU A 53 -9.66 -14.40 -26.43
CA GLU A 53 -8.88 -13.21 -26.06
C GLU A 53 -8.61 -13.13 -24.54
N ILE A 54 -9.47 -13.76 -23.73
CA ILE A 54 -9.39 -13.76 -22.26
C ILE A 54 -8.01 -14.20 -21.74
N PRO A 55 -7.38 -15.29 -22.22
CA PRO A 55 -6.08 -15.72 -21.70
C PRO A 55 -4.97 -14.70 -21.91
N LEU A 56 -4.99 -13.98 -23.04
CA LEU A 56 -4.01 -12.94 -23.35
C LEU A 56 -4.21 -11.73 -22.43
N GLU A 57 -5.46 -11.32 -22.22
CA GLU A 57 -5.77 -10.20 -21.33
C GLU A 57 -5.43 -10.51 -19.87
N ILE A 58 -5.65 -11.74 -19.40
CA ILE A 58 -5.21 -12.19 -18.08
C ILE A 58 -3.70 -12.09 -17.93
N LYS A 59 -2.92 -12.51 -18.95
CA LYS A 59 -1.45 -12.38 -18.93
C LYS A 59 -1.03 -10.91 -18.84
N ARG A 60 -1.69 -10.02 -19.60
CA ARG A 60 -1.43 -8.59 -19.55
C ARG A 60 -1.70 -8.02 -18.16
N ILE A 61 -2.84 -8.35 -17.55
CA ILE A 61 -3.20 -7.90 -16.19
C ILE A 61 -2.14 -8.32 -15.19
N LYS A 62 -1.71 -9.59 -15.21
CA LYS A 62 -0.66 -10.07 -14.31
C LYS A 62 0.64 -9.30 -14.48
N SER A 63 1.05 -9.02 -15.71
CA SER A 63 2.25 -8.22 -15.97
C SER A 63 2.13 -6.79 -15.45
N LEU A 64 0.95 -6.16 -15.58
CA LEU A 64 0.69 -4.83 -15.03
C LEU A 64 0.69 -4.84 -13.49
N GLU A 65 0.09 -5.87 -12.87
CA GLU A 65 0.11 -6.07 -11.42
C GLU A 65 1.54 -6.26 -10.91
N GLU A 66 2.34 -7.10 -11.56
CA GLU A 66 3.75 -7.30 -11.22
C GLU A 66 4.54 -5.99 -11.30
N ARG A 67 4.30 -5.16 -12.33
CA ARG A 67 4.94 -3.84 -12.44
C ARG A 67 4.51 -2.89 -11.32
N TYR A 68 3.23 -2.89 -10.96
CA TYR A 68 2.71 -2.07 -9.87
C TYR A 68 3.29 -2.51 -8.52
N ASP A 69 3.28 -3.81 -8.26
CA ASP A 69 3.72 -4.40 -7.00
C ASP A 69 5.22 -4.19 -6.78
N ASN A 70 6.03 -4.35 -7.83
CA ASN A 70 7.48 -4.16 -7.78
C ASN A 70 7.93 -2.71 -8.00
N HIS A 71 7.00 -1.75 -8.18
CA HIS A 71 7.36 -0.36 -8.34
C HIS A 71 8.06 0.17 -7.07
N PRO A 72 9.20 0.88 -7.16
CA PRO A 72 10.00 1.30 -5.99
C PRO A 72 9.19 2.08 -4.95
N LEU A 73 8.30 2.98 -5.38
CA LEU A 73 7.44 3.74 -4.48
C LEU A 73 6.40 2.85 -3.76
N ASN A 74 5.86 1.81 -4.41
CA ASN A 74 4.95 0.87 -3.76
C ASN A 74 5.71 0.03 -2.74
N LEU A 75 6.85 -0.57 -3.12
CA LEU A 75 7.69 -1.35 -2.21
C LEU A 75 8.10 -0.55 -0.98
N ASN A 76 8.57 0.68 -1.17
CA ASN A 76 8.95 1.57 -0.08
C ASN A 76 7.76 1.91 0.83
N TYR A 77 6.60 2.22 0.24
CA TYR A 77 5.38 2.47 1.00
C TYR A 77 4.94 1.25 1.82
N GLN A 78 4.91 0.05 1.24
CA GLN A 78 4.53 -1.17 1.95
C GLN A 78 5.52 -1.52 3.07
N THR A 79 6.82 -1.33 2.83
CA THR A 79 7.87 -1.57 3.84
C THR A 79 7.67 -0.66 5.04
N LEU A 80 7.55 0.65 4.82
CA LEU A 80 7.39 1.63 5.91
C LEU A 80 6.02 1.52 6.59
N LYS A 81 4.98 1.10 5.85
CA LYS A 81 3.69 0.76 6.45
C LYS A 81 3.82 -0.42 7.41
N LYS A 82 4.57 -1.46 7.04
CA LYS A 82 4.84 -2.60 7.91
C LYS A 82 5.65 -2.19 9.14
N GLU A 83 6.74 -1.44 8.96
CA GLU A 83 7.53 -0.92 10.09
C GLU A 83 6.67 -0.12 11.08
N LEU A 84 5.76 0.73 10.59
CA LEU A 84 4.85 1.48 11.44
C LEU A 84 3.86 0.57 12.17
N LEU A 85 3.32 -0.47 11.52
CA LEU A 85 2.44 -1.45 12.17
C LEU A 85 3.18 -2.27 13.23
N ASP A 86 4.40 -2.69 12.95
CA ASP A 86 5.24 -3.44 13.89
C ASP A 86 5.58 -2.58 15.13
N LEU A 87 5.75 -1.26 14.96
CA LEU A 87 5.90 -0.32 16.08
C LEU A 87 4.62 -0.18 16.92
N LEU A 88 3.45 -0.21 16.27
CA LEU A 88 2.15 -0.04 16.92
C LEU A 88 1.62 -1.33 17.59
N SER A 89 2.01 -2.52 17.12
CA SER A 89 1.48 -3.80 17.62
C SER A 89 1.72 -4.02 19.12
N PRO A 90 2.92 -3.82 19.68
CA PRO A 90 3.17 -3.98 21.11
C PRO A 90 2.35 -3.01 21.98
N ILE A 91 2.10 -1.81 21.45
CA ILE A 91 1.28 -0.80 22.12
C ILE A 91 -0.18 -1.27 22.18
N GLN A 92 -0.69 -1.81 21.08
CA GLN A 92 -2.05 -2.34 21.02
C GLN A 92 -2.24 -3.54 21.95
N GLU A 93 -1.26 -4.44 22.03
CA GLU A 93 -1.26 -5.58 22.96
C GLU A 93 -1.26 -5.12 24.42
N LEU A 94 -0.44 -4.14 24.78
CA LEU A 94 -0.42 -3.54 26.12
C LEU A 94 -1.79 -2.97 26.50
N PHE A 95 -2.47 -2.27 25.58
CA PHE A 95 -3.81 -1.74 25.84
C PHE A 95 -4.88 -2.83 25.95
N ASN A 96 -4.74 -3.95 25.24
CA ASN A 96 -5.68 -5.06 25.31
C ASN A 96 -5.52 -5.87 26.60
N ASN A 97 -4.30 -6.00 27.14
CA ASN A 97 -4.00 -6.73 28.38
C ASN A 97 -4.33 -5.94 29.67
N LEU A 98 -4.67 -4.65 29.55
CA LEU A 98 -5.07 -3.78 30.65
C LEU A 98 -6.60 -3.67 30.82
N ARG A 99 -7.37 -4.42 30.02
CA ARG A 99 -8.83 -4.59 30.14
C ARG A 99 -9.17 -5.92 30.81
#